data_AF-A0A963DIY3-F1
#
_entry.id   AF-A0A963DIY3-F1
#
_cell.length_a   1.000
_cell.length_b   1.000
_cell.length_c   1.000
_cell.angle_alpha   90.00
_cell.angle_beta   90.00
_cell.angle_gamma   90.00
#
_symmetry.space_group_name_H-M   'P 1'
#
loop_
_entity.id
_entity.type
_entity.pdbx_description
1 polymer ?
#
loop_
_entity_poly.entity_id
_entity_poly.type
_entity_poly.pdbx_seq_one_letter_code
_entity_poly.pdbx_strand_id
1 'polypeptide(L)'
;MLFRIFIVMVSVEFAIMVLIESSPLSGNAPLEIAVDVFLLGSIATPAIYYWVVRPFIVDRDNALQESARQARTDSLTGLANRRLFREVLAVEHARHLRSGNDLAVILADVDHFKKFNDTYGHVRGDDCLQRVAQAIAECAMRPADLVARYGGEEFVLVLPDTDLRGARTIGDEIRRRVEFLGIPHGAEGAGDCVTVSVGVAAGPCTREASSMALVAGADEMLYRAKSGGRNRVEAAEHASRVGTPQPGRIELGEHYRSGNGHIDAQHEQIMQYTDRLLLALAGPDSGTSFEDEVVELLRLVAVHFRDEILILRKLEFAGVDAHAREHARLLDKAARLLRDYRAGNAAPSALFHFFARELVSEHVLLADSDYFPLTSDASDVAP
;
A
#
# COMPACT_ATOMS: atom_id res chain seq x y z
N MET A 1 -36.62 -9.45 -14.18
CA MET A 1 -36.80 -8.12 -14.78
C MET A 1 -37.80 -8.14 -15.93
N LEU A 2 -37.49 -8.83 -17.04
CA LEU A 2 -38.35 -8.90 -18.23
C LEU A 2 -39.80 -9.30 -17.94
N PHE A 3 -40.01 -10.29 -17.06
CA PHE A 3 -41.35 -10.74 -16.66
C PHE A 3 -42.18 -9.65 -15.92
N ARG A 4 -41.55 -8.84 -15.06
CA ARG A 4 -42.24 -7.77 -14.33
C ARG A 4 -42.57 -6.58 -15.25
N ILE A 5 -41.66 -6.24 -16.17
CA ILE A 5 -41.89 -5.23 -17.21
C ILE A 5 -43.03 -5.67 -18.13
N PHE A 6 -43.05 -6.94 -18.53
CA PHE A 6 -44.10 -7.53 -19.36
C PHE A 6 -45.48 -7.42 -18.70
N ILE A 7 -45.60 -7.80 -17.41
CA ILE A 7 -46.87 -7.69 -16.67
C ILE A 7 -47.37 -6.25 -16.62
N VAL A 8 -46.49 -5.29 -16.32
CA VAL A 8 -46.84 -3.86 -16.28
C VAL A 8 -47.32 -3.37 -17.65
N MET A 9 -46.58 -3.69 -18.71
CA MET A 9 -46.87 -3.24 -20.07
C MET A 9 -48.24 -3.76 -20.54
N VAL A 10 -48.49 -5.06 -20.36
CA VAL A 10 -49.77 -5.70 -20.70
C VAL A 10 -50.92 -5.14 -19.87
N SER A 11 -50.70 -4.81 -18.59
CA SER A 11 -51.74 -4.26 -17.72
C SER A 11 -52.13 -2.82 -18.12
N VAL A 12 -51.16 -2.02 -18.55
CA VAL A 12 -51.40 -0.65 -19.03
C VAL A 12 -52.08 -0.67 -20.40
N GLU A 13 -51.62 -1.50 -21.33
CA GLU A 13 -52.26 -1.67 -22.65
C GLU A 13 -53.71 -2.14 -22.53
N PHE A 14 -53.96 -3.13 -21.65
CA PHE A 14 -55.31 -3.62 -21.38
C PHE A 14 -56.22 -2.53 -20.78
N ALA A 15 -55.71 -1.75 -19.83
CA ALA A 15 -56.47 -0.66 -19.22
C ALA A 15 -56.81 0.46 -20.22
N ILE A 16 -55.90 0.80 -21.13
CA ILE A 16 -56.13 1.76 -22.22
C ILE A 16 -57.18 1.23 -23.19
N MET A 17 -57.10 -0.05 -23.57
CA MET A 17 -58.07 -0.68 -24.47
C MET A 17 -59.49 -0.67 -23.89
N VAL A 18 -59.64 -1.04 -22.61
CA VAL A 18 -60.94 -1.01 -21.90
C VAL A 18 -61.49 0.42 -21.82
N LEU A 19 -60.63 1.41 -21.56
CA LEU A 19 -61.04 2.82 -21.53
C LEU A 19 -61.58 3.28 -22.88
N ILE A 20 -60.86 3.01 -23.98
CA ILE A 20 -61.28 3.38 -25.33
C ILE A 20 -62.61 2.73 -25.72
N GLU A 21 -62.83 1.46 -25.34
CA GLU A 21 -64.02 0.70 -25.70
C GLU A 21 -65.26 1.11 -24.88
N SER A 22 -65.06 1.66 -23.67
CA SER A 22 -66.13 2.05 -22.75
C SER A 22 -66.63 3.50 -22.90
N SER A 23 -65.95 4.35 -23.70
CA SER A 23 -66.30 5.77 -23.83
C SER A 23 -67.44 6.03 -24.84
N PRO A 24 -68.51 6.76 -24.46
CA PRO A 24 -69.63 7.05 -25.35
C PRO A 24 -69.28 8.10 -26.42
N LEU A 25 -69.67 7.86 -27.68
CA LEU A 25 -69.49 8.78 -28.83
C LEU A 25 -70.42 10.01 -28.77
N SER A 26 -70.26 10.85 -27.74
CA SER A 26 -70.96 12.15 -27.64
C SER A 26 -69.96 13.31 -27.52
N GLY A 27 -70.43 14.55 -27.71
CA GLY A 27 -69.61 15.72 -28.08
C GLY A 27 -68.44 16.13 -27.17
N ASN A 28 -68.28 15.52 -25.98
CA ASN A 28 -67.16 15.76 -25.05
C ASN A 28 -66.24 14.53 -24.83
N ALA A 29 -66.45 13.42 -25.54
CA ALA A 29 -65.67 12.18 -25.43
C ALA A 29 -64.13 12.35 -25.42
N PRO A 30 -63.51 13.29 -26.17
CA PRO A 30 -62.06 13.47 -26.14
C PRO A 30 -61.53 13.94 -24.79
N LEU A 31 -62.32 14.73 -24.04
CA LEU A 31 -61.91 15.29 -22.75
C LEU A 31 -62.05 14.24 -21.63
N GLU A 32 -63.10 13.43 -21.64
CA GLU A 32 -63.30 12.35 -20.66
C GLU A 32 -62.21 11.27 -20.80
N ILE A 33 -61.92 10.83 -22.03
CA ILE A 33 -60.81 9.90 -22.30
C ILE A 33 -59.48 10.48 -21.82
N ALA A 34 -59.23 11.78 -22.04
CA ALA A 34 -58.01 12.43 -21.59
C ALA A 34 -57.88 12.46 -20.06
N VAL A 35 -58.98 12.69 -19.33
CA VAL A 35 -59.01 12.68 -17.86
C VAL A 35 -58.78 11.27 -17.33
N ASP A 36 -59.40 10.26 -17.91
CA ASP A 36 -59.24 8.87 -17.46
C ASP A 36 -57.83 8.34 -17.72
N VAL A 37 -57.26 8.61 -18.90
CA VAL A 37 -55.85 8.28 -19.21
C VAL A 37 -54.90 8.99 -18.25
N PHE A 38 -55.18 10.25 -17.88
CA PHE A 38 -54.38 11.00 -16.93
C PHE A 38 -54.44 10.42 -15.52
N LEU A 39 -55.64 10.06 -15.03
CA LEU A 39 -55.82 9.41 -13.73
C LEU A 39 -55.13 8.05 -13.68
N LEU A 40 -55.24 7.26 -14.75
CA LEU A 40 -54.60 5.95 -14.84
C LEU A 40 -53.08 6.06 -14.84
N GLY A 41 -52.52 7.03 -15.57
CA GLY A 41 -51.09 7.35 -15.55
C GLY A 41 -50.60 7.81 -14.17
N SER A 42 -51.42 8.55 -13.43
CA SER A 42 -51.10 9.06 -12.09
C SER A 42 -50.99 7.96 -11.03
N ILE A 43 -51.72 6.85 -11.20
CA ILE A 43 -51.69 5.69 -10.30
C ILE A 43 -50.66 4.65 -10.79
N ALA A 44 -50.58 4.42 -12.10
CA ALA A 44 -49.69 3.43 -12.68
C ALA A 44 -48.21 3.83 -12.50
N THR A 45 -47.86 5.11 -12.67
CA THR A 45 -46.47 5.56 -12.60
C THR A 45 -45.81 5.28 -11.23
N PRO A 46 -46.42 5.63 -10.08
CA PRO A 46 -45.91 5.25 -8.76
C PRO A 46 -45.86 3.73 -8.56
N ALA A 47 -46.89 2.99 -8.98
CA ALA A 47 -46.92 1.54 -8.83
C ALA A 47 -45.75 0.87 -9.57
N ILE A 48 -45.49 1.29 -10.81
CA ILE A 48 -44.36 0.83 -11.63
C ILE A 48 -43.02 1.15 -10.96
N TYR A 49 -42.88 2.37 -10.43
CA TYR A 49 -41.69 2.77 -9.69
C TYR A 49 -41.44 1.85 -8.48
N TYR A 50 -42.46 1.59 -7.66
CA TYR A 50 -42.30 0.78 -6.45
C TYR A 50 -42.14 -0.73 -6.72
N TRP A 51 -42.76 -1.29 -7.77
CA TRP A 51 -42.72 -2.72 -8.07
C TRP A 51 -41.58 -3.15 -8.99
N VAL A 52 -41.11 -2.25 -9.87
CA VAL A 52 -40.09 -2.57 -10.89
C VAL A 52 -38.78 -1.84 -10.64
N VAL A 53 -38.85 -0.51 -10.46
CA VAL A 53 -37.64 0.34 -10.43
C VAL A 53 -36.96 0.30 -9.05
N ARG A 54 -37.72 0.49 -7.97
CA ARG A 54 -37.19 0.54 -6.61
C ARG A 54 -36.47 -0.75 -6.18
N PRO A 55 -37.01 -1.97 -6.40
CA PRO A 55 -36.29 -3.20 -6.04
C PRO A 55 -34.97 -3.33 -6.81
N PHE A 56 -34.94 -2.93 -8.08
CA PHE A 56 -33.73 -2.98 -8.88
C PHE A 56 -32.66 -1.98 -8.41
N ILE A 57 -33.06 -0.76 -8.05
CA ILE A 57 -32.13 0.23 -7.46
C ILE A 57 -31.56 -0.32 -6.16
N VAL A 58 -32.42 -0.85 -5.28
CA VAL A 58 -31.99 -1.42 -3.99
C VAL A 58 -31.09 -2.65 -4.17
N ASP A 59 -31.42 -3.57 -5.07
CA ASP A 59 -30.62 -4.77 -5.35
C ASP A 59 -29.25 -4.39 -5.96
N ARG A 60 -29.23 -3.40 -6.85
CA ARG A 60 -27.98 -2.87 -7.41
C ARG A 60 -27.13 -2.20 -6.34
N ASP A 61 -27.75 -1.38 -5.48
CA ASP A 61 -27.03 -0.69 -4.41
C ASP A 61 -26.49 -1.69 -3.38
N ASN A 62 -27.25 -2.74 -3.05
CA ASN A 62 -26.80 -3.85 -2.20
C ASN A 62 -25.65 -4.63 -2.85
N ALA A 63 -25.73 -4.94 -4.15
CA ALA A 63 -24.65 -5.63 -4.87
C ALA A 63 -23.38 -4.77 -4.98
N LEU A 64 -23.53 -3.46 -5.16
CA LEU A 64 -22.43 -2.51 -5.12
C LEU A 64 -21.82 -2.41 -3.72
N GLN A 65 -22.64 -2.41 -2.67
CA GLN A 65 -22.16 -2.42 -1.29
C GLN A 65 -21.45 -3.71 -0.93
N GLU A 66 -21.95 -4.88 -1.33
CA GLU A 66 -21.27 -6.16 -1.08
C GLU A 66 -19.98 -6.28 -1.89
N SER A 67 -19.97 -5.83 -3.16
CA SER A 67 -18.74 -5.72 -3.97
C SER A 67 -17.74 -4.75 -3.34
N ALA A 68 -18.20 -3.62 -2.82
CA ALA A 68 -17.35 -2.65 -2.11
C ALA A 68 -16.81 -3.20 -0.79
N ARG A 69 -17.60 -4.00 -0.06
CA ARG A 69 -17.20 -4.68 1.18
C ARG A 69 -16.14 -5.74 0.91
N GLN A 70 -16.38 -6.60 -0.08
CA GLN A 70 -15.41 -7.60 -0.55
C GLN A 70 -14.11 -6.97 -1.07
N ALA A 71 -14.20 -5.79 -1.67
CA ALA A 71 -13.04 -5.04 -2.14
C ALA A 71 -12.29 -4.30 -1.01
N ARG A 72 -12.76 -4.32 0.25
CA ARG A 72 -12.16 -3.62 1.40
C ARG A 72 -11.62 -4.55 2.48
N THR A 73 -11.94 -5.84 2.44
CA THR A 73 -11.45 -6.87 3.36
C THR A 73 -10.47 -7.81 2.68
N ASP A 74 -9.56 -8.39 3.45
CA ASP A 74 -8.69 -9.49 3.03
C ASP A 74 -9.46 -10.81 3.10
N SER A 75 -9.45 -11.60 2.03
CA SER A 75 -10.25 -12.83 1.94
C SER A 75 -9.75 -13.97 2.82
N LEU A 76 -8.45 -13.97 3.17
CA LEU A 76 -7.88 -15.01 4.03
C LEU A 76 -8.15 -14.74 5.50
N THR A 77 -7.87 -13.51 5.95
CA THR A 77 -7.86 -13.15 7.37
C THR A 77 -9.14 -12.46 7.84
N GLY A 78 -9.97 -11.95 6.92
CA GLY A 78 -11.17 -11.17 7.24
C GLY A 78 -10.89 -9.75 7.75
N LEU A 79 -9.61 -9.37 7.92
CA LEU A 79 -9.20 -8.02 8.29
C LEU A 79 -9.43 -7.02 7.16
N ALA A 80 -9.25 -5.73 7.43
CA ALA A 80 -9.16 -4.75 6.36
C ALA A 80 -8.01 -5.10 5.40
N ASN A 81 -8.15 -4.77 4.12
CA ASN A 81 -7.06 -4.94 3.16
C ASN A 81 -6.21 -3.65 3.05
N ARG A 82 -5.08 -3.76 2.36
CA ARG A 82 -4.17 -2.63 2.08
C ARG A 82 -4.88 -1.41 1.49
N ARG A 83 -5.93 -1.60 0.67
CA ARG A 83 -6.68 -0.48 0.08
C ARG A 83 -7.45 0.30 1.14
N LEU A 84 -8.24 -0.39 1.97
CA LEU A 84 -8.97 0.23 3.06
C LEU A 84 -8.02 0.91 4.06
N PHE A 85 -6.90 0.27 4.38
CA PHE A 85 -5.85 0.87 5.20
C PHE A 85 -5.40 2.24 4.67
N ARG A 86 -5.03 2.34 3.39
CA ARG A 86 -4.58 3.61 2.79
C ARG A 86 -5.66 4.69 2.82
N GLU A 87 -6.91 4.31 2.56
CA GLU A 87 -8.06 5.23 2.63
C GLU A 87 -8.23 5.79 4.05
N VAL A 88 -8.23 4.92 5.07
CA VAL A 88 -8.40 5.32 6.48
C VAL A 88 -7.21 6.15 6.97
N LEU A 89 -5.99 5.75 6.64
CA LEU A 89 -4.78 6.48 7.04
C LEU A 89 -4.78 7.91 6.50
N ALA A 90 -5.19 8.11 5.23
CA ALA A 90 -5.29 9.44 4.66
C ALA A 90 -6.34 10.32 5.37
N VAL A 91 -7.49 9.73 5.73
CA VAL A 91 -8.56 10.42 6.46
C VAL A 91 -8.11 10.79 7.87
N GLU A 92 -7.52 9.85 8.60
CA GLU A 92 -7.06 10.07 9.97
C GLU A 92 -5.88 11.03 9.99
N HIS A 93 -4.93 10.96 9.06
CA HIS A 93 -3.85 11.95 8.95
C HIS A 93 -4.40 13.36 8.76
N ALA A 94 -5.37 13.55 7.85
CA ALA A 94 -6.01 14.85 7.66
C ALA A 94 -6.77 15.35 8.90
N ARG A 95 -7.36 14.43 9.68
CA ARG A 95 -8.03 14.74 10.95
C ARG A 95 -7.03 15.17 12.02
N HIS A 96 -5.94 14.43 12.19
CA HIS A 96 -4.91 14.70 13.20
C HIS A 96 -4.09 15.94 12.88
N LEU A 97 -3.93 16.26 11.59
CA LEU A 97 -3.38 17.54 11.13
C LEU A 97 -4.19 18.75 11.65
N ARG A 98 -5.50 18.60 11.89
CA ARG A 98 -6.36 19.66 12.43
C ARG A 98 -6.43 19.67 13.95
N SER A 99 -6.45 18.50 14.59
CA SER A 99 -6.53 18.41 16.05
C SER A 99 -5.20 18.64 16.74
N GLY A 100 -4.08 18.36 16.07
CA GLY A 100 -2.74 18.38 16.65
C GLY A 100 -2.44 17.19 17.57
N ASN A 101 -3.34 16.20 17.64
CA ASN A 101 -3.14 14.98 18.41
C ASN A 101 -2.22 14.00 17.67
N ASP A 102 -1.61 13.09 18.40
CA ASP A 102 -0.76 12.05 17.84
C ASP A 102 -1.57 10.99 17.08
N LEU A 103 -1.02 10.58 15.94
CA LEU A 103 -1.45 9.42 15.18
C LEU A 103 -0.32 8.39 15.21
N ALA A 104 -0.66 7.13 15.50
CA ALA A 104 0.31 6.05 15.49
C ALA A 104 0.01 5.01 14.40
N VAL A 105 1.09 4.45 13.86
CA VAL A 105 1.09 3.32 12.93
C VAL A 105 1.97 2.23 13.50
N ILE A 106 1.48 0.99 13.44
CA ILE A 106 2.24 -0.21 13.79
C ILE A 106 2.32 -1.09 12.55
N LEU A 107 3.52 -1.56 12.21
CA LEU A 107 3.73 -2.63 11.26
C LEU A 107 4.19 -3.88 12.01
N ALA A 108 3.60 -5.03 11.70
CA ALA A 108 3.96 -6.32 12.28
C ALA A 108 4.16 -7.34 11.16
N ASP A 109 5.22 -8.13 11.25
CA ASP A 109 5.57 -9.14 10.25
C ASP A 109 5.91 -10.45 10.94
N VAL A 110 5.40 -11.55 10.38
CA VAL A 110 5.60 -12.89 10.93
C VAL A 110 7.01 -13.38 10.64
N ASP A 111 7.77 -13.61 11.71
CA ASP A 111 9.16 -13.97 11.61
C ASP A 111 9.33 -15.32 10.90
N HIS A 112 10.23 -15.36 9.91
CA HIS A 112 10.60 -16.57 9.19
C HIS A 112 9.44 -17.31 8.50
N PHE A 113 8.36 -16.62 8.16
CA PHE A 113 7.15 -17.24 7.61
C PHE A 113 7.38 -18.01 6.30
N LYS A 114 8.29 -17.55 5.44
CA LYS A 114 8.73 -18.33 4.27
C LYS A 114 9.24 -19.73 4.65
N LYS A 115 10.10 -19.84 5.67
CA LYS A 115 10.60 -21.14 6.17
C LYS A 115 9.47 -22.00 6.76
N PHE A 116 8.51 -21.36 7.42
CA PHE A 116 7.32 -22.06 7.93
C PHE A 116 6.51 -22.68 6.79
N ASN A 117 6.28 -21.92 5.71
CA ASN A 117 5.61 -22.41 4.50
C ASN A 117 6.40 -23.52 3.81
N ASP A 118 7.73 -23.39 3.73
CA ASP A 118 8.58 -24.42 3.12
C ASP A 118 8.52 -25.73 3.94
N THR A 119 8.32 -25.65 5.25
CA THR A 119 8.25 -26.81 6.16
C THR A 119 6.87 -27.48 6.15
N TYR A 120 5.79 -26.69 6.13
CA TYR A 120 4.43 -27.19 6.37
C TYR A 120 3.46 -27.04 5.19
N GLY A 121 3.89 -26.35 4.13
CA GLY A 121 3.07 -26.02 2.96
C GLY A 121 2.14 -24.82 3.20
N HIS A 122 1.76 -24.17 2.11
CA HIS A 122 0.95 -22.95 2.13
C HIS A 122 -0.39 -23.08 2.85
N VAL A 123 -1.04 -24.25 2.81
CA VAL A 123 -2.33 -24.46 3.52
C VAL A 123 -2.18 -24.29 5.02
N ARG A 124 -1.08 -24.78 5.62
CA ARG A 124 -0.81 -24.57 7.05
C ARG A 124 -0.29 -23.18 7.33
N GLY A 125 0.40 -22.56 6.38
CA GLY A 125 0.74 -21.14 6.41
C GLY A 125 -0.50 -20.24 6.52
N ASP A 126 -1.50 -20.50 5.69
CA ASP A 126 -2.75 -19.76 5.67
C ASP A 126 -3.49 -19.85 7.01
N ASP A 127 -3.57 -21.05 7.61
CA ASP A 127 -4.13 -21.24 8.96
C ASP A 127 -3.32 -20.50 10.04
N CYS A 128 -1.98 -20.51 9.92
CA CYS A 128 -1.11 -19.72 10.79
C CYS A 128 -1.40 -18.22 10.68
N LEU A 129 -1.52 -17.67 9.47
CA LEU A 129 -1.83 -16.26 9.25
C LEU A 129 -3.21 -15.88 9.78
N GLN A 130 -4.20 -16.77 9.65
CA GLN A 130 -5.53 -16.54 10.22
C GLN A 130 -5.49 -16.42 11.75
N ARG A 131 -4.74 -17.31 12.41
CA ARG A 131 -4.58 -17.27 13.88
C ARG A 131 -3.80 -16.04 14.34
N VAL A 132 -2.73 -15.68 13.64
CA VAL A 132 -1.97 -14.46 13.91
C VAL A 132 -2.84 -13.22 13.72
N ALA A 133 -3.58 -13.14 12.61
CA ALA A 133 -4.50 -12.04 12.32
C ALA A 133 -5.54 -11.85 13.42
N GLN A 134 -6.12 -12.95 13.91
CA GLN A 134 -7.09 -12.90 15.02
C GLN A 134 -6.44 -12.38 16.30
N ALA A 135 -5.24 -12.87 16.65
CA ALA A 135 -4.51 -12.41 17.84
C ALA A 135 -4.17 -10.91 17.77
N ILE A 136 -3.82 -10.40 16.59
CA ILE A 136 -3.54 -8.98 16.37
C ILE A 136 -4.84 -8.16 16.46
N ALA A 137 -5.94 -8.64 15.88
CA ALA A 137 -7.23 -7.95 15.91
C ALA A 137 -7.75 -7.74 17.34
N GLU A 138 -7.51 -8.69 18.23
CA GLU A 138 -7.89 -8.61 19.64
C GLU A 138 -7.11 -7.54 20.43
N CYS A 139 -5.99 -7.03 19.89
CA CYS A 139 -5.24 -5.92 20.50
C CYS A 139 -5.86 -4.55 20.18
N ALA A 140 -6.62 -4.44 19.08
CA ALA A 140 -7.27 -3.21 18.66
C ALA A 140 -8.65 -3.07 19.33
N MET A 141 -8.66 -2.44 20.50
CA MET A 141 -9.82 -2.42 21.40
C MET A 141 -10.75 -1.24 21.16
N ARG A 142 -10.33 -0.20 20.41
CA ARG A 142 -11.14 1.00 20.20
C ARG A 142 -11.87 0.93 18.86
N PRO A 143 -13.10 1.47 18.75
CA PRO A 143 -13.82 1.54 17.47
C PRO A 143 -13.10 2.31 16.36
N ALA A 144 -12.16 3.19 16.72
CA ALA A 144 -11.39 3.99 15.77
C ALA A 144 -10.08 3.29 15.32
N ASP A 145 -9.67 2.22 16.02
CA ASP A 145 -8.48 1.47 15.64
C ASP A 145 -8.80 0.66 14.37
N LEU A 146 -7.86 0.66 13.42
CA LEU A 146 -7.96 -0.18 12.23
C LEU A 146 -6.85 -1.21 12.25
N VAL A 147 -7.21 -2.47 12.00
CA VAL A 147 -6.24 -3.54 11.72
C VAL A 147 -6.45 -4.02 10.28
N ALA A 148 -5.36 -4.08 9.52
CA ALA A 148 -5.37 -4.52 8.14
C ALA A 148 -4.23 -5.50 7.84
N ARG A 149 -4.45 -6.38 6.87
CA ARG A 149 -3.37 -7.13 6.23
C ARG A 149 -2.73 -6.26 5.16
N TYR A 150 -1.45 -5.95 5.33
CA TYR A 150 -0.71 -5.05 4.47
C TYR A 150 -0.21 -5.76 3.21
N GLY A 151 0.29 -6.99 3.34
CA GLY A 151 0.69 -7.84 2.21
C GLY A 151 1.33 -9.13 2.71
N GLY A 152 1.04 -10.27 2.07
CA GLY A 152 1.68 -11.56 2.44
C GLY A 152 1.54 -11.89 3.93
N GLU A 153 2.64 -11.81 4.67
CA GLU A 153 2.76 -12.05 6.11
C GLU A 153 2.78 -10.77 6.99
N GLU A 154 2.55 -9.60 6.38
CA GLU A 154 2.59 -8.29 7.02
C GLU A 154 1.20 -7.78 7.40
N PHE A 155 1.11 -7.23 8.60
CA PHE A 155 -0.07 -6.61 9.20
C PHE A 155 0.24 -5.15 9.56
N VAL A 156 -0.77 -4.29 9.48
CA VAL A 156 -0.66 -2.88 9.82
C VAL A 156 -1.82 -2.44 10.71
N LEU A 157 -1.53 -1.59 11.68
CA LEU A 157 -2.51 -0.94 12.52
C LEU A 157 -2.44 0.58 12.37
N VAL A 158 -3.60 1.23 12.37
CA VAL A 158 -3.75 2.68 12.51
C VAL A 158 -4.43 2.95 13.84
N LEU A 159 -3.80 3.74 14.69
CA LEU A 159 -4.25 4.03 16.04
C LEU A 159 -4.42 5.55 16.22
N PRO A 160 -5.65 6.07 15.99
CA PRO A 160 -5.98 7.46 16.26
C PRO A 160 -5.76 7.87 17.71
N ASP A 161 -5.41 9.13 17.93
CA ASP A 161 -5.27 9.76 19.25
C ASP A 161 -4.40 8.90 20.20
N THR A 162 -3.27 8.42 19.70
CA THR A 162 -2.38 7.49 20.39
C THR A 162 -0.93 7.94 20.28
N ASP A 163 -0.31 8.20 21.43
CA ASP A 163 1.10 8.58 21.53
C ASP A 163 2.03 7.37 21.36
N LEU A 164 3.34 7.64 21.25
CA LEU A 164 4.34 6.58 21.06
C LEU A 164 4.31 5.51 22.15
N ARG A 165 4.10 5.93 23.40
CA ARG A 165 4.09 5.02 24.54
C ARG A 165 2.89 4.07 24.48
N GLY A 166 1.70 4.58 24.17
CA GLY A 166 0.49 3.80 23.98
C GLY A 166 0.63 2.84 22.80
N ALA A 167 1.13 3.32 21.67
CA ALA A 167 1.36 2.51 20.48
C ALA A 167 2.38 1.38 20.73
N ARG A 168 3.49 1.68 21.42
CA ARG A 168 4.49 0.68 21.81
C ARG A 168 3.88 -0.39 22.72
N THR A 169 3.02 0.00 23.66
CA THR A 169 2.33 -0.94 24.55
C THR A 169 1.45 -1.91 23.76
N ILE A 170 0.73 -1.42 22.75
CA ILE A 170 -0.07 -2.25 21.85
C ILE A 170 0.83 -3.16 21.00
N GLY A 171 1.96 -2.66 20.51
CA GLY A 171 2.97 -3.46 19.81
C GLY A 171 3.53 -4.60 20.66
N ASP A 172 3.84 -4.32 21.93
CA ASP A 172 4.31 -5.33 22.89
C ASP A 172 3.24 -6.40 23.18
N GLU A 173 1.98 -6.00 23.26
CA GLU A 173 0.85 -6.91 23.45
C GLU A 173 0.66 -7.82 22.22
N ILE A 174 0.73 -7.25 21.01
CA ILE A 174 0.70 -8.02 19.75
C ILE A 174 1.79 -9.09 19.76
N ARG A 175 3.04 -8.69 20.02
CA ARG A 175 4.19 -9.60 20.06
C ARG A 175 3.97 -10.75 21.04
N ARG A 176 3.57 -10.43 22.29
CA ARG A 176 3.31 -11.43 23.34
C ARG A 176 2.16 -12.36 23.01
N ARG A 177 1.06 -11.85 22.43
CA ARG A 177 -0.09 -12.68 22.08
C ARG A 177 0.23 -13.67 20.97
N VAL A 178 0.95 -13.24 19.95
CA VAL A 178 1.38 -14.14 18.87
C VAL A 178 2.29 -15.24 19.42
N GLU A 179 3.29 -14.88 20.22
CA GLU A 179 4.17 -15.84 20.90
C GLU A 179 3.35 -16.82 21.79
N PHE A 180 2.34 -16.31 22.50
CA PHE A 180 1.46 -17.11 23.35
C PHE A 180 0.57 -18.09 22.58
N LEU A 181 0.34 -17.90 21.28
CA LEU A 181 -0.37 -18.90 20.45
C LEU A 181 0.37 -20.25 20.41
N GLY A 182 1.67 -20.26 20.73
CA GLY A 182 2.48 -21.47 20.87
C GLY A 182 2.49 -22.33 19.61
N ILE A 183 2.37 -21.72 18.42
CA ILE A 183 2.35 -22.42 17.14
C ILE A 183 3.76 -22.94 16.87
N PRO A 184 4.01 -24.26 16.82
CA PRO A 184 5.35 -24.77 16.62
C PRO A 184 5.91 -24.35 15.26
N HIS A 185 7.08 -23.71 15.22
CA HIS A 185 7.65 -23.24 13.96
C HIS A 185 8.27 -24.40 13.16
N GLY A 186 8.97 -25.32 13.82
CA GLY A 186 9.53 -26.54 13.22
C GLY A 186 10.63 -26.35 12.16
N ALA A 187 11.02 -25.11 11.83
CA ALA A 187 12.08 -24.83 10.88
C ALA A 187 13.39 -24.54 11.61
N GLU A 188 14.49 -25.04 11.05
CA GLU A 188 15.81 -24.86 11.66
C GLU A 188 16.21 -23.36 11.70
N GLY A 189 16.65 -22.93 12.88
CA GLY A 189 17.09 -21.56 13.15
C GLY A 189 15.96 -20.51 13.20
N ALA A 190 14.69 -20.92 13.31
CA ALA A 190 13.55 -20.01 13.43
C ALA A 190 12.94 -19.91 14.84
N GLY A 191 13.51 -20.63 15.82
CA GLY A 191 12.99 -20.72 17.18
C GLY A 191 11.92 -21.82 17.34
N ASP A 192 11.40 -21.96 18.57
CA ASP A 192 10.47 -23.04 18.92
C ASP A 192 9.05 -22.77 18.40
N CYS A 193 8.64 -21.51 18.33
CA CYS A 193 7.29 -21.10 17.94
C CYS A 193 7.29 -19.91 16.98
N VAL A 194 6.15 -19.68 16.32
CA VAL A 194 5.93 -18.54 15.45
C VAL A 194 5.89 -17.25 16.27
N THR A 195 6.67 -16.25 15.85
CA THR A 195 6.75 -14.93 16.47
C THR A 195 6.52 -13.83 15.43
N VAL A 196 6.39 -12.58 15.91
CA VAL A 196 6.34 -11.39 15.04
C VAL A 196 7.37 -10.37 15.47
N SER A 197 7.96 -9.70 14.48
CA SER A 197 8.69 -8.45 14.68
C SER A 197 7.75 -7.29 14.46
N VAL A 198 7.90 -6.23 15.27
CA VAL A 198 6.97 -5.10 15.30
C VAL A 198 7.73 -3.77 15.23
N GLY A 199 7.33 -2.92 14.29
CA GLY A 199 7.80 -1.55 14.16
C GLY A 199 6.71 -0.54 14.46
N VAL A 200 7.01 0.46 15.28
CA VAL A 200 6.04 1.47 15.74
C VAL A 200 6.54 2.88 15.41
N ALA A 201 5.67 3.68 14.78
CA ALA A 201 5.89 5.11 14.65
C ALA A 201 4.66 5.88 15.12
N ALA A 202 4.86 6.93 15.90
CA ALA A 202 3.78 7.76 16.42
C ALA A 202 4.22 9.20 16.57
N GLY A 203 3.34 10.14 16.29
CA GLY A 203 3.57 11.55 16.52
C GLY A 203 2.54 12.45 15.84
N PRO A 204 2.74 13.77 15.90
CA PRO A 204 1.82 14.72 15.29
C PRO A 204 1.90 14.66 13.76
N CYS A 205 0.76 14.83 13.11
CA CYS A 205 0.69 14.96 11.64
C CYS A 205 1.03 16.40 11.23
N THR A 206 1.84 16.58 10.19
CA THR A 206 2.22 17.89 9.65
C THR A 206 1.80 18.07 8.20
N ARG A 207 1.83 19.31 7.70
CA ARG A 207 1.44 19.60 6.31
C ARG A 207 2.52 19.15 5.32
N GLU A 208 3.76 19.12 5.78
CA GLU A 208 4.96 18.79 5.02
C GLU A 208 5.16 17.29 4.92
N ALA A 209 4.64 16.52 5.89
CA ALA A 209 4.69 15.07 5.88
C ALA A 209 3.50 14.47 5.15
N SER A 210 3.78 13.53 4.24
CA SER A 210 2.75 12.65 3.69
C SER A 210 2.24 11.69 4.76
N SER A 211 0.97 11.28 4.67
CA SER A 211 0.42 10.20 5.50
C SER A 211 1.26 8.92 5.47
N MET A 212 1.98 8.67 4.37
CA MET A 212 2.90 7.53 4.24
C MET A 212 4.22 7.68 5.00
N ALA A 213 4.57 8.88 5.47
CA ALA A 213 5.80 9.11 6.24
C ALA A 213 5.76 8.40 7.61
N LEU A 214 4.58 8.32 8.24
CA LEU A 214 4.36 7.50 9.44
C LEU A 214 4.57 6.01 9.15
N VAL A 215 4.13 5.53 7.99
CA VAL A 215 4.33 4.13 7.56
C VAL A 215 5.81 3.84 7.34
N ALA A 216 6.53 4.76 6.69
CA ALA A 216 7.97 4.63 6.48
C ALA A 216 8.76 4.60 7.80
N GLY A 217 8.37 5.42 8.78
CA GLY A 217 8.95 5.36 10.13
C GLY A 217 8.68 4.02 10.84
N ALA A 218 7.46 3.49 10.71
CA ALA A 218 7.14 2.17 11.28
C ALA A 218 7.91 1.04 10.57
N ASP A 219 8.14 1.17 9.26
CA ASP A 219 8.89 0.20 8.46
C ASP A 219 10.38 0.18 8.85
N GLU A 220 10.97 1.36 9.07
CA GLU A 220 12.34 1.47 9.60
C GLU A 220 12.47 0.78 10.97
N MET A 221 11.48 0.97 11.85
CA MET A 221 11.47 0.30 13.15
C MET A 221 11.27 -1.21 12.99
N LEU A 222 10.42 -1.66 12.07
CA LEU A 222 10.21 -3.08 11.81
C LEU A 222 11.50 -3.74 11.30
N TYR A 223 12.22 -3.05 10.42
CA TYR A 223 13.54 -3.47 9.97
C TYR A 223 14.52 -3.62 11.15
N ARG A 224 14.61 -2.62 12.04
CA ARG A 224 15.44 -2.67 13.25
C ARG A 224 15.03 -3.83 14.17
N ALA A 225 13.73 -4.13 14.28
CA ALA A 225 13.26 -5.26 15.06
C ALA A 225 13.74 -6.59 14.45
N LYS A 226 13.67 -6.74 13.12
CA LYS A 226 14.14 -7.92 12.40
C LYS A 226 15.66 -8.10 12.48
N SER A 227 16.43 -7.02 12.31
CA SER A 227 17.90 -7.05 12.37
C SER A 227 18.42 -7.22 13.80
N GLY A 228 17.68 -6.71 14.79
CA GLY A 228 17.96 -6.86 16.23
C GLY A 228 17.68 -8.27 16.79
N GLY A 229 17.41 -9.26 15.94
CA GLY A 229 17.19 -10.65 16.36
C GLY A 229 15.72 -11.07 16.43
N ARG A 230 14.81 -10.30 15.81
CA ARG A 230 13.37 -10.62 15.70
C ARG A 230 12.64 -10.71 17.05
N ASN A 231 11.36 -11.11 17.03
CA ASN A 231 10.49 -11.23 18.21
C ASN A 231 10.63 -10.05 19.18
N ARG A 232 10.51 -8.82 18.67
CA ARG A 232 10.68 -7.59 19.44
C ARG A 232 9.91 -6.43 18.84
N VAL A 233 9.81 -5.38 19.64
CA VAL A 233 9.17 -4.12 19.28
C VAL A 233 10.24 -3.04 19.27
N GLU A 234 10.40 -2.37 18.13
CA GLU A 234 11.15 -1.12 18.02
C GLU A 234 10.16 0.02 17.78
N ALA A 235 10.46 1.18 18.35
CA ALA A 235 9.54 2.32 18.35
C ALA A 235 10.30 3.64 18.24
N ALA A 236 9.85 4.53 17.36
CA ALA A 236 10.41 5.87 17.22
C ALA A 236 9.31 6.94 17.18
N GLU A 237 9.60 8.11 17.74
CA GLU A 237 8.75 9.27 17.54
C GLU A 237 8.80 9.67 16.07
N HIS A 238 7.64 9.94 15.50
CA HIS A 238 7.53 10.57 14.20
C HIS A 238 7.87 12.05 14.37
N ALA A 239 9.18 12.34 14.34
CA ALA A 239 9.67 13.70 14.48
C ALA A 239 9.23 14.54 13.29
N SER A 240 8.27 15.42 13.55
CA SER A 240 8.12 16.65 12.79
C SER A 240 9.40 17.47 13.02
N ARG A 241 10.37 17.39 12.10
CA ARG A 241 11.56 18.26 12.19
C ARG A 241 11.10 19.73 12.09
N VAL A 242 10.88 20.38 13.24
CA VAL A 242 10.90 21.84 13.38
C VAL A 242 12.35 22.26 13.26
N GLY A 243 12.71 22.51 12.02
CA GLY A 243 14.02 22.95 11.58
C GLY A 243 13.92 22.80 10.08
N THR A 244 13.72 23.92 9.37
CA THR A 244 13.48 24.01 7.92
C THR A 244 14.06 22.80 7.19
N PRO A 245 13.24 21.79 6.86
CA PRO A 245 13.71 20.70 6.03
C PRO A 245 13.81 21.28 4.64
N GLN A 246 15.02 21.37 4.11
CA GLN A 246 15.15 21.43 2.66
C GLN A 246 14.51 20.15 2.11
N PRO A 247 13.57 20.24 1.16
CA PRO A 247 12.99 19.04 0.57
C PRO A 247 14.10 18.23 -0.11
N GLY A 248 14.19 16.93 0.20
CA GLY A 248 15.05 15.97 -0.51
C GLY A 248 16.29 15.44 0.20
N ARG A 249 16.28 15.26 1.53
CA ARG A 249 17.34 14.50 2.21
C ARG A 249 16.78 13.20 2.79
N ILE A 250 16.76 12.14 1.99
CA ILE A 250 16.89 10.78 2.54
C ILE A 250 18.27 10.72 3.19
N GLU A 251 18.31 10.64 4.52
CA GLU A 251 19.55 10.30 5.23
C GLU A 251 19.68 8.79 5.18
N LEU A 252 20.78 8.28 4.62
CA LEU A 252 21.08 6.85 4.67
C LEU A 252 21.14 6.42 6.15
N GLY A 253 20.21 5.56 6.55
CA GLY A 253 20.29 4.90 7.85
C GLY A 253 21.60 4.11 7.97
N GLU A 254 22.16 4.00 9.18
CA GLU A 254 23.46 3.36 9.42
C GLU A 254 23.58 1.95 8.83
N HIS A 255 22.46 1.23 8.63
CA HIS A 255 22.40 -0.11 8.06
C HIS A 255 22.59 -0.20 6.53
N TYR A 256 22.41 0.91 5.80
CA TYR A 256 22.67 0.99 4.36
C TYR A 256 24.05 1.57 4.05
N ARG A 257 24.85 1.80 5.09
CA ARG A 257 26.24 2.19 4.97
C ARG A 257 27.07 0.94 4.75
N SER A 258 27.77 0.91 3.63
CA SER A 258 28.76 -0.11 3.29
C SER A 258 29.98 -0.09 4.21
N GLY A 259 30.18 0.99 4.97
CA GLY A 259 31.42 1.24 5.71
C GLY A 259 32.54 1.82 4.85
N ASN A 260 32.34 1.91 3.52
CA ASN A 260 33.22 2.60 2.60
C ASN A 260 32.66 4.01 2.32
N GLY A 261 33.39 5.05 2.75
CA GLY A 261 32.92 6.44 2.63
C GLY A 261 32.66 6.91 1.20
N HIS A 262 33.30 6.31 0.19
CA HIS A 262 33.07 6.63 -1.22
C HIS A 262 31.75 6.05 -1.73
N ILE A 263 31.50 4.77 -1.44
CA ILE A 263 30.24 4.09 -1.81
C ILE A 263 29.05 4.71 -1.06
N ASP A 264 29.19 4.97 0.23
CA ASP A 264 28.14 5.62 1.03
C ASP A 264 27.74 6.98 0.45
N ALA A 265 28.72 7.80 0.04
CA ALA A 265 28.45 9.10 -0.58
C ALA A 265 27.71 8.96 -1.93
N GLN A 266 28.02 7.92 -2.70
CA GLN A 266 27.32 7.63 -3.95
C GLN A 266 25.88 7.17 -3.71
N HIS A 267 25.63 6.33 -2.70
CA HIS A 267 24.27 5.96 -2.30
C HIS A 267 23.45 7.19 -1.90
N GLU A 268 24.04 8.10 -1.11
CA GLU A 268 23.36 9.35 -0.70
C GLU A 268 22.96 10.19 -1.93
N GLN A 269 23.85 10.30 -2.92
CA GLN A 269 23.56 11.02 -4.17
C GLN A 269 22.46 10.34 -4.99
N ILE A 270 22.51 9.01 -5.16
CA ILE A 270 21.51 8.26 -5.91
C ILE A 270 20.11 8.43 -5.30
N MET A 271 20.01 8.40 -3.97
CA MET A 271 18.74 8.63 -3.27
C MET A 271 18.21 10.05 -3.46
N GLN A 272 19.08 11.07 -3.32
CA GLN A 272 18.69 12.47 -3.54
C GLN A 272 18.12 12.70 -4.95
N TYR A 273 18.72 12.10 -5.97
CA TYR A 273 18.20 12.21 -7.34
C TYR A 273 16.93 11.40 -7.57
N THR A 274 16.73 10.30 -6.83
CA THR A 274 15.47 9.54 -6.86
C THR A 274 14.31 10.35 -6.24
N ASP A 275 14.59 11.11 -5.18
CA ASP A 275 13.62 12.07 -4.61
C ASP A 275 13.28 13.19 -5.59
N ARG A 276 14.29 13.77 -6.25
CA ARG A 276 14.08 14.80 -7.28
C ARG A 276 13.26 14.26 -8.44
N LEU A 277 13.45 13.00 -8.81
CA LEU A 277 12.65 12.32 -9.82
C LEU A 277 11.18 12.19 -9.41
N LEU A 278 10.90 11.89 -8.13
CA LEU A 278 9.54 11.89 -7.60
C LEU A 278 8.90 13.28 -7.63
N LEU A 279 9.66 14.32 -7.28
CA LEU A 279 9.19 15.70 -7.33
C LEU A 279 8.90 16.15 -8.77
N ALA A 280 9.74 15.76 -9.74
CA ALA A 280 9.53 16.05 -11.14
C ALA A 280 8.29 15.35 -11.73
N LEU A 281 7.79 14.27 -11.11
CA LEU A 281 6.49 13.65 -11.47
C LEU A 281 5.29 14.48 -11.00
N ALA A 282 5.44 15.29 -9.95
CA ALA A 282 4.33 15.99 -9.29
C ALA A 282 3.84 17.23 -10.05
N GLY A 283 4.56 17.70 -11.07
CA GLY A 283 4.09 18.74 -11.99
C GLY A 283 5.20 19.64 -12.54
N PRO A 284 4.89 20.49 -13.55
CA PRO A 284 5.85 21.32 -14.28
C PRO A 284 6.44 22.50 -13.48
N ASP A 285 5.92 22.80 -12.28
CA ASP A 285 6.40 23.88 -11.40
C ASP A 285 7.65 23.50 -10.57
N SER A 286 8.23 22.31 -10.77
CA SER A 286 9.42 21.83 -10.05
C SER A 286 10.74 22.53 -10.47
N GLY A 287 10.73 23.27 -11.59
CA GLY A 287 11.90 23.97 -12.11
C GLY A 287 12.98 23.06 -12.74
N THR A 288 12.75 21.74 -12.81
CA THR A 288 13.66 20.77 -13.44
C THR A 288 12.91 19.81 -14.35
N SER A 289 13.52 19.45 -15.49
CA SER A 289 12.94 18.50 -16.44
C SER A 289 13.04 17.08 -15.87
N PHE A 290 11.93 16.32 -15.88
CA PHE A 290 11.92 14.91 -15.49
C PHE A 290 12.96 14.09 -16.25
N GLU A 291 13.17 14.38 -17.54
CA GLU A 291 14.17 13.70 -18.35
C GLU A 291 15.61 13.99 -17.87
N ASP A 292 15.89 15.24 -17.50
CA ASP A 292 17.23 15.64 -17.05
C ASP A 292 17.59 14.94 -15.73
N GLU A 293 16.61 14.81 -14.82
CA GLU A 293 16.79 14.06 -13.57
C GLU A 293 17.04 12.57 -13.82
N VAL A 294 16.34 11.96 -14.78
CA VAL A 294 16.59 10.56 -15.18
C VAL A 294 18.00 10.38 -15.74
N VAL A 295 18.43 11.30 -16.61
CA VAL A 295 19.75 11.23 -17.25
C VAL A 295 20.86 11.38 -16.21
N GLU A 296 20.73 12.30 -15.26
CA GLU A 296 21.74 12.48 -14.21
C GLU A 296 21.74 11.31 -13.23
N LEU A 297 20.57 10.78 -12.84
CA LEU A 297 20.48 9.58 -12.01
C LEU A 297 21.16 8.39 -12.69
N LEU A 298 20.95 8.18 -13.99
CA LEU A 298 21.62 7.12 -14.75
C LEU A 298 23.14 7.29 -14.77
N ARG A 299 23.62 8.52 -14.89
CA ARG A 299 25.05 8.83 -14.86
C ARG A 299 25.65 8.46 -13.50
N LEU A 300 24.98 8.81 -12.41
CA LEU A 300 25.42 8.50 -11.04
C LEU A 300 25.45 6.99 -10.79
N VAL A 301 24.39 6.28 -11.18
CA VAL A 301 24.32 4.82 -11.03
C VAL A 301 25.43 4.12 -11.82
N ALA A 302 25.69 4.56 -13.05
CA ALA A 302 26.76 3.96 -13.86
C ALA A 302 28.15 4.17 -13.25
N VAL A 303 28.41 5.33 -12.64
CA VAL A 303 29.67 5.60 -11.92
C VAL A 303 29.75 4.71 -10.68
N HIS A 304 28.69 4.65 -9.89
CA HIS A 304 28.61 3.85 -8.68
C HIS A 304 28.85 2.36 -8.96
N PHE A 305 28.15 1.77 -9.94
CA PHE A 305 28.33 0.38 -10.36
C PHE A 305 29.76 0.06 -10.81
N ARG A 306 30.43 1.00 -11.45
CA ARG A 306 31.83 0.81 -11.86
C ARG A 306 32.75 0.79 -10.65
N ASP A 307 32.62 1.78 -9.78
CA ASP A 307 33.48 1.96 -8.62
C ASP A 307 33.31 0.80 -7.62
N GLU A 308 32.07 0.34 -7.45
CA GLU A 308 31.75 -0.83 -6.63
C GLU A 308 32.39 -2.11 -7.16
N ILE A 309 32.28 -2.40 -8.47
CA ILE A 309 32.93 -3.58 -9.06
C ILE A 309 34.46 -3.52 -8.91
N LEU A 310 35.06 -2.33 -8.97
CA LEU A 310 36.50 -2.18 -8.71
C LEU A 310 36.85 -2.56 -7.26
N ILE A 311 36.06 -2.12 -6.29
CA ILE A 311 36.24 -2.46 -4.88
C ILE A 311 36.03 -3.96 -4.65
N LEU A 312 34.95 -4.54 -5.18
CA LEU A 312 34.64 -5.96 -5.03
C LEU A 312 35.72 -6.87 -5.64
N ARG A 313 36.33 -6.46 -6.75
CA ARG A 313 37.48 -7.17 -7.33
C ARG A 313 38.72 -7.09 -6.43
N LYS A 314 38.99 -5.94 -5.81
CA LYS A 314 40.11 -5.78 -4.85
C LYS A 314 39.90 -6.61 -3.59
N LEU A 315 38.65 -6.81 -3.18
CA LEU A 315 38.27 -7.62 -2.02
C LEU A 315 38.09 -9.11 -2.36
N GLU A 316 38.41 -9.53 -3.59
CA GLU A 316 38.30 -10.92 -4.07
C GLU A 316 36.91 -11.54 -3.84
N PHE A 317 35.85 -10.73 -3.95
CA PHE A 317 34.49 -11.21 -3.75
C PHE A 317 34.10 -12.25 -4.80
N ALA A 318 33.77 -13.47 -4.35
CA ALA A 318 33.51 -14.62 -5.22
C ALA A 318 32.34 -14.41 -6.20
N GLY A 319 31.38 -13.54 -5.86
CA GLY A 319 30.19 -13.25 -6.68
C GLY A 319 30.36 -12.11 -7.70
N VAL A 320 31.54 -11.47 -7.80
CA VAL A 320 31.71 -10.20 -8.53
C VAL A 320 31.31 -10.26 -10.01
N ASP A 321 31.54 -11.38 -10.69
CA ASP A 321 31.16 -11.53 -12.10
C ASP A 321 29.64 -11.68 -12.29
N ALA A 322 28.95 -12.29 -11.33
CA ALA A 322 27.48 -12.36 -11.35
C ALA A 322 26.88 -10.99 -11.07
N HIS A 323 27.44 -10.27 -10.10
CA HIS A 323 27.05 -8.90 -9.76
C HIS A 323 27.23 -7.93 -10.94
N ALA A 324 28.39 -8.00 -11.61
CA ALA A 324 28.67 -7.19 -12.80
C ALA A 324 27.69 -7.46 -13.96
N ARG A 325 27.22 -8.70 -14.12
CA ARG A 325 26.19 -9.02 -15.14
C ARG A 325 24.84 -8.41 -14.79
N GLU A 326 24.49 -8.35 -13.51
CA GLU A 326 23.26 -7.72 -13.05
C GLU A 326 23.30 -6.20 -13.27
N HIS A 327 24.43 -5.55 -12.98
CA HIS A 327 24.65 -4.14 -13.31
C HIS A 327 24.41 -3.85 -14.79
N ALA A 328 25.00 -4.67 -15.67
CA ALA A 328 24.81 -4.53 -17.11
C ALA A 328 23.33 -4.69 -17.50
N ARG A 329 22.62 -5.66 -16.92
CA ARG A 329 21.19 -5.90 -17.15
C ARG A 329 20.34 -4.69 -16.75
N LEU A 330 20.61 -4.10 -15.59
CA LEU A 330 19.88 -2.94 -15.06
C LEU A 330 20.11 -1.70 -15.92
N LEU A 331 21.37 -1.39 -16.28
CA LEU A 331 21.69 -0.26 -17.15
C LEU A 331 21.05 -0.41 -18.54
N ASP A 332 21.07 -1.61 -19.11
CA ASP A 332 20.42 -1.91 -20.39
C ASP A 332 18.89 -1.72 -20.33
N LYS A 333 18.27 -2.15 -19.22
CA LYS A 333 16.83 -1.96 -19.00
C LYS A 333 16.49 -0.48 -18.85
N ALA A 334 17.29 0.27 -18.10
CA ALA A 334 17.10 1.70 -17.93
C ALA A 334 17.22 2.46 -19.27
N ALA A 335 18.22 2.12 -20.08
CA ALA A 335 18.42 2.70 -21.41
C ALA A 335 17.26 2.40 -22.36
N ARG A 336 16.68 1.19 -22.30
CA ARG A 336 15.45 0.85 -23.04
C ARG A 336 14.26 1.70 -22.60
N LEU A 337 14.00 1.75 -21.30
CA LEU A 337 12.88 2.53 -20.74
C LEU A 337 12.99 4.02 -21.09
N LEU A 338 14.18 4.60 -21.01
CA LEU A 338 14.40 5.99 -21.39
C LEU A 338 14.14 6.23 -22.89
N ARG A 339 14.54 5.30 -23.77
CA ARG A 339 14.21 5.39 -25.20
C ARG A 339 12.70 5.30 -25.44
N ASP A 340 12.02 4.39 -24.76
CA ASP A 340 10.57 4.22 -24.88
C ASP A 340 9.83 5.46 -24.37
N TYR A 341 10.30 6.07 -23.29
CA TYR A 341 9.78 7.35 -22.77
C TYR A 341 9.96 8.49 -23.78
N ARG A 342 11.17 8.66 -24.33
CA ARG A 342 11.45 9.67 -25.37
C ARG A 342 10.61 9.48 -26.63
N ALA A 343 10.27 8.23 -26.97
CA ALA A 343 9.41 7.89 -28.09
C ALA A 343 7.90 8.04 -27.78
N GLY A 344 7.52 8.39 -26.53
CA GLY A 344 6.14 8.51 -26.10
C GLY A 344 5.43 7.17 -25.81
N ASN A 345 6.18 6.07 -25.78
CA ASN A 345 5.67 4.71 -25.58
C ASN A 345 5.64 4.27 -24.10
N ALA A 346 6.24 5.06 -23.20
CA ALA A 346 6.26 4.78 -21.76
C ALA A 346 5.88 6.03 -20.95
N ALA A 347 5.13 5.83 -19.87
CA ALA A 347 4.77 6.91 -18.95
C ALA A 347 5.94 7.24 -18.00
N PRO A 348 6.08 8.50 -17.54
CA PRO A 348 7.04 8.88 -16.50
C PRO A 348 7.00 7.98 -15.26
N SER A 349 5.81 7.55 -14.84
CA SER A 349 5.61 6.66 -13.70
C SER A 349 6.26 5.28 -13.86
N ALA A 350 6.39 4.78 -15.09
CA ALA A 350 7.05 3.51 -15.36
C ALA A 350 8.57 3.62 -15.17
N LEU A 351 9.17 4.75 -15.56
CA LEU A 351 10.58 5.04 -15.31
C LEU A 351 10.82 5.19 -13.81
N PHE A 352 10.00 6.00 -13.13
CA PHE A 352 10.13 6.18 -11.69
C PHE A 352 9.99 4.87 -10.92
N HIS A 353 9.02 4.02 -11.25
CA HIS A 353 8.88 2.71 -10.61
C HIS A 353 10.13 1.84 -10.78
N PHE A 354 10.70 1.81 -11.99
CA PHE A 354 11.95 1.08 -12.23
C PHE A 354 13.11 1.62 -11.38
N PHE A 355 13.33 2.94 -11.37
CA PHE A 355 14.41 3.56 -10.61
C PHE A 355 14.22 3.39 -9.10
N ALA A 356 13.05 3.71 -8.56
CA ALA A 356 12.81 3.65 -7.13
C ALA A 356 12.83 2.21 -6.60
N ARG A 357 12.14 1.29 -7.27
CA ARG A 357 11.94 -0.06 -6.75
C ARG A 357 13.05 -1.02 -7.16
N GLU A 358 13.26 -1.21 -8.47
CA GLU A 358 14.15 -2.26 -8.94
C GLU A 358 15.62 -1.86 -8.81
N LEU A 359 15.94 -0.58 -9.05
CA LEU A 359 17.32 -0.10 -9.04
C LEU A 359 17.75 0.35 -7.65
N VAL A 360 16.97 1.20 -6.97
CA VAL A 360 17.38 1.73 -5.66
C VAL A 360 17.05 0.75 -4.54
N SER A 361 15.79 0.34 -4.38
CA SER A 361 15.41 -0.54 -3.27
C SER A 361 15.93 -1.96 -3.41
N GLU A 362 15.71 -2.61 -4.55
CA GLU A 362 16.04 -4.04 -4.72
C GLU A 362 17.53 -4.26 -4.99
N HIS A 363 18.22 -3.34 -5.67
CA HIS A 363 19.66 -3.46 -5.96
C HIS A 363 20.53 -2.67 -4.99
N VAL A 364 20.53 -1.33 -5.08
CA VAL A 364 21.46 -0.45 -4.33
C VAL A 364 21.36 -0.60 -2.80
N LEU A 365 20.17 -0.92 -2.28
CA LEU A 365 19.97 -1.08 -0.85
C LEU A 365 20.00 -2.52 -0.34
N LEU A 366 19.53 -3.47 -1.15
CA LEU A 366 19.36 -4.85 -0.72
C LEU A 366 20.41 -5.77 -1.31
N ALA A 367 20.56 -5.83 -2.63
CA ALA A 367 21.59 -6.68 -3.25
C ALA A 367 23.00 -6.26 -2.85
N ASP A 368 23.27 -4.95 -2.79
CA ASP A 368 24.59 -4.45 -2.44
C ASP A 368 24.95 -4.68 -0.96
N SER A 369 23.95 -4.90 -0.09
CA SER A 369 24.19 -5.22 1.31
C SER A 369 24.90 -6.57 1.53
N ASP A 370 24.88 -7.47 0.54
CA ASP A 370 25.50 -8.80 0.62
C ASP A 370 27.04 -8.74 0.78
N TYR A 371 27.68 -7.65 0.37
CA TYR A 371 29.13 -7.47 0.48
C TYR A 371 29.55 -6.44 1.55
N PHE A 372 28.60 -5.75 2.19
CA PHE A 372 28.91 -4.75 3.23
C PHE A 372 29.80 -5.28 4.38
N PRO A 373 29.67 -6.55 4.83
CA PRO A 373 30.58 -7.12 5.82
C PRO A 373 32.06 -7.14 5.37
N LEU A 374 32.34 -7.17 4.06
CA LEU A 374 33.69 -7.16 3.52
C LEU A 374 34.27 -5.75 3.40
N THR A 375 33.41 -4.76 3.15
CA THR A 375 33.81 -3.36 3.03
C THR A 375 33.94 -2.66 4.38
N SER A 376 33.22 -3.12 5.41
CA SER A 376 33.34 -2.59 6.79
C SER A 376 34.70 -2.88 7.43
N ASP A 377 35.32 -4.01 7.08
CA ASP A 377 36.65 -4.41 7.57
C ASP A 377 37.81 -3.76 6.77
N ALA A 378 37.49 -3.11 5.64
CA ALA A 378 38.44 -2.58 4.67
C ALA A 378 38.15 -1.10 4.33
N SER A 379 37.91 -0.28 5.37
CA SER A 379 37.44 1.12 5.27
C SER A 379 38.31 2.06 4.41
N ASP A 380 39.56 1.68 4.09
CA ASP A 380 40.53 2.49 3.33
C ASP A 380 40.67 2.09 1.85
N VAL A 381 39.87 1.16 1.34
CA VAL A 381 39.95 0.73 -0.07
C VAL A 381 39.25 1.75 -0.98
N ALA A 382 40.02 2.68 -1.52
CA ALA A 382 39.58 3.58 -2.59
C ALA A 382 39.40 2.80 -3.92
N PRO A 383 38.48 3.22 -4.81
CA PRO A 383 38.26 2.60 -6.13
C PRO A 383 39.51 2.55 -7.02
#